data_AF-A0A1V1NUZ7-F1
#
_entry.id   AF-A0A1V1NUZ7-F1
#
_cell.length_a   1.000
_cell.length_b   1.000
_cell.length_c   1.000
_cell.angle_alpha   90.00
_cell.angle_beta   90.00
_cell.angle_gamma   90.00
#
_symmetry.space_group_name_H-M   'P 1'
#
loop_
_entity.id
_entity.type
_entity.pdbx_description
1 polymer ?
#
loop_
_entity_poly.entity_id
_entity_poly.type
_entity_poly.pdbx_seq_one_letter_code
_entity_poly.pdbx_strand_id
1 'polypeptide(L)'
;MAVSGRLGEKIRQHKAAADLAWLDYSDAVFENENVLAALAEFESYLPDNWQWRTIPPSVDEANLALDAIKFDYENEFVAVYGKDKSYVLIGGMGNDTLIGGYENDIIIGGEGSDILKGSGGSDIFVVSDNDEIIDFNVTDNDILDISHLLKHTNSPLQDYIHFEIINDLETGENHTQLSINADGTGNTFDDATILLRNVVFRDEVDIPSLLASGSIHTGGSKPTLELSLSISDATATENPEDPAAFDIVFSENILPENLTVPISLKGTAKPGQDFQLSIPIWNEQTGAYETTMISHTIIPVKLKKGDQKLTVKIIPIADTIREPNENIVVALSKKEDYYYVANNDVSPIEIADGTDEISIQTVNDMAIEGKPAGGSILISRVGSLDISKDVKLMVKGTAENGRDFYYVPSEISIQPGQTNATIDIIAYQDKEMEDVEFVEVIVSQAIIL
;
A
#
# COMPACT_ATOMS: atom_id res chain seq x y z
N MET A 1 17.18 9.05 -39.79
CA MET A 1 17.40 10.18 -40.71
C MET A 1 16.51 11.31 -40.21
N ALA A 2 17.10 12.36 -39.66
CA ALA A 2 16.39 13.43 -38.95
C ALA A 2 15.67 14.34 -39.93
N VAL A 3 14.41 14.68 -39.66
CA VAL A 3 13.72 15.80 -40.32
C VAL A 3 13.86 17.01 -39.40
N SER A 4 14.66 17.98 -39.85
CA SER A 4 15.05 19.20 -39.15
C SER A 4 14.00 20.31 -39.23
N GLY A 5 13.79 21.02 -38.11
CA GLY A 5 14.20 22.42 -37.97
C GLY A 5 13.47 23.52 -38.77
N ARG A 6 12.38 23.25 -39.49
CA ARG A 6 11.56 24.34 -40.09
C ARG A 6 10.08 24.04 -40.28
N LEU A 7 9.70 22.77 -40.44
CA LEU A 7 8.31 22.36 -40.60
C LEU A 7 7.61 22.15 -39.24
N GLY A 8 8.29 21.53 -38.27
CA GLY A 8 7.80 21.42 -36.89
C GLY A 8 7.70 22.77 -36.19
N GLU A 9 8.60 23.71 -36.51
CA GLU A 9 8.52 25.09 -36.02
C GLU A 9 7.31 25.84 -36.57
N LYS A 10 6.95 25.60 -37.83
CA LYS A 10 5.75 26.19 -38.45
C LYS A 10 4.46 25.66 -37.84
N ILE A 11 4.41 24.35 -37.58
CA ILE A 11 3.25 23.69 -36.96
C ILE A 11 3.11 24.14 -35.49
N ARG A 12 4.22 24.25 -34.74
CA ARG A 12 4.23 24.84 -33.39
C ARG A 12 3.79 26.30 -33.37
N GLN A 13 4.25 27.13 -34.31
CA GLN A 13 3.78 28.52 -34.41
C GLN A 13 2.29 28.62 -34.72
N HIS A 14 1.72 27.68 -35.48
CA HIS A 14 0.28 27.64 -35.76
C HIS A 14 -0.54 27.09 -34.58
N LYS A 15 -0.04 26.08 -33.83
CA LYS A 15 -0.67 25.59 -32.60
C LYS A 15 -0.59 26.64 -31.48
N ALA A 16 0.56 27.26 -31.28
CA ALA A 16 0.74 28.37 -30.36
C ALA A 16 -0.13 29.58 -30.74
N ALA A 17 -0.31 29.87 -32.04
CA ALA A 17 -1.24 30.91 -32.49
C ALA A 17 -2.73 30.53 -32.29
N ALA A 18 -3.08 29.24 -32.37
CA ALA A 18 -4.43 28.75 -32.07
C ALA A 18 -4.72 28.75 -30.57
N ASP A 19 -3.72 28.43 -29.74
CA ASP A 19 -3.79 28.48 -28.28
C ASP A 19 -3.75 29.93 -27.76
N LEU A 20 -2.95 30.81 -28.37
CA LEU A 20 -2.99 32.28 -28.12
C LEU A 20 -4.31 32.88 -28.57
N ALA A 21 -4.87 32.41 -29.69
CA ALA A 21 -6.22 32.80 -30.09
C ALA A 21 -7.25 32.32 -29.07
N TRP A 22 -7.05 31.15 -28.45
CA TRP A 22 -7.92 30.64 -27.38
C TRP A 22 -7.81 31.46 -26.08
N LEU A 23 -6.63 32.03 -25.78
CA LEU A 23 -6.44 32.96 -24.65
C LEU A 23 -7.16 34.31 -24.84
N ASP A 24 -7.31 34.78 -26.08
CA ASP A 24 -8.08 35.98 -26.45
C ASP A 24 -9.60 35.73 -26.52
N TYR A 25 -10.07 34.49 -26.31
CA TYR A 25 -11.47 34.09 -26.49
C TYR A 25 -12.36 34.27 -25.25
N SER A 26 -11.92 34.99 -24.21
CA SER A 26 -12.85 35.40 -23.15
C SER A 26 -13.72 36.60 -23.54
N ASP A 27 -13.36 37.44 -24.53
CA ASP A 27 -14.18 38.63 -24.81
C ASP A 27 -14.18 39.13 -26.28
N ALA A 28 -15.40 39.12 -26.86
CA ALA A 28 -15.89 39.94 -27.98
C ALA A 28 -15.57 39.55 -29.46
N VAL A 29 -16.45 38.73 -30.03
CA VAL A 29 -17.33 39.05 -31.18
C VAL A 29 -16.77 39.96 -32.34
N PHE A 30 -16.41 39.27 -33.43
CA PHE A 30 -16.42 39.60 -34.88
C PHE A 30 -15.24 40.25 -35.65
N GLU A 31 -14.95 39.58 -36.79
CA GLU A 31 -14.27 39.97 -38.04
C GLU A 31 -12.74 40.05 -38.06
N ASN A 32 -12.09 38.88 -38.09
CA ASN A 32 -10.71 38.72 -38.56
C ASN A 32 -10.69 37.80 -39.80
N GLU A 33 -10.26 38.31 -40.95
CA GLU A 33 -10.19 37.55 -42.22
C GLU A 33 -9.35 36.26 -42.11
N ASN A 34 -8.40 36.20 -41.18
CA ASN A 34 -7.59 34.99 -40.93
C ASN A 34 -8.36 33.92 -40.12
N VAL A 35 -9.28 34.34 -39.24
CA VAL A 35 -10.18 33.45 -38.50
C VAL A 35 -11.25 32.90 -39.44
N LEU A 36 -11.76 33.71 -40.37
CA LEU A 36 -12.68 33.25 -41.43
C LEU A 36 -12.03 32.21 -42.36
N ALA A 37 -10.74 32.32 -42.67
CA ALA A 37 -10.02 31.33 -43.46
C ALA A 37 -9.79 30.02 -42.70
N ALA A 38 -9.43 30.10 -41.41
CA ALA A 38 -9.25 28.93 -40.55
C ALA A 38 -10.58 28.22 -40.23
N LEU A 39 -11.66 28.96 -39.99
CA LEU A 39 -13.01 28.41 -39.82
C LEU A 39 -13.51 27.76 -41.10
N ALA A 40 -13.27 28.34 -42.29
CA ALA A 40 -13.69 27.73 -43.55
C ALA A 40 -12.95 26.41 -43.84
N GLU A 41 -11.70 26.28 -43.41
CA GLU A 41 -10.94 25.04 -43.51
C GLU A 41 -11.42 24.02 -42.47
N PHE A 42 -11.73 24.45 -41.23
CA PHE A 42 -12.32 23.61 -40.19
C PHE A 42 -13.74 23.11 -40.53
N GLU A 43 -14.60 23.98 -41.07
CA GLU A 43 -15.95 23.64 -41.53
C GLU A 43 -15.94 22.64 -42.70
N SER A 44 -14.84 22.53 -43.44
CA SER A 44 -14.68 21.52 -44.50
C SER A 44 -14.49 20.10 -43.98
N TYR A 45 -14.18 19.94 -42.69
CA TYR A 45 -14.04 18.66 -42.00
C TYR A 45 -15.30 18.26 -41.21
N LEU A 46 -16.31 19.15 -41.13
CA LEU A 46 -17.55 18.86 -40.42
C LEU A 46 -18.55 18.14 -41.35
N PRO A 47 -19.33 17.17 -40.86
CA PRO A 47 -20.35 16.51 -41.67
C PRO A 47 -21.44 17.50 -42.11
N ASP A 48 -22.05 17.28 -43.28
CA ASP A 48 -23.04 18.18 -43.93
C ASP A 48 -24.25 18.62 -43.05
N ASN A 49 -24.43 18.01 -41.87
CA ASN A 49 -25.51 18.28 -40.92
C ASN A 49 -25.06 19.01 -39.64
N TRP A 50 -23.80 19.47 -39.55
CA TRP A 50 -23.32 20.21 -38.39
C TRP A 50 -23.93 21.62 -38.31
N GLN A 51 -24.50 21.99 -37.15
CA GLN A 51 -24.99 23.33 -36.88
C GLN A 51 -24.49 23.83 -35.53
N TRP A 52 -23.96 25.05 -35.51
CA TRP A 52 -23.57 25.76 -34.29
C TRP A 52 -24.78 25.88 -33.35
N ARG A 53 -24.69 25.25 -32.17
CA ARG A 53 -25.68 25.44 -31.10
C ARG A 53 -25.41 26.76 -30.39
N THR A 54 -26.47 27.53 -30.15
CA THR A 54 -26.43 28.83 -29.44
C THR A 54 -26.36 28.68 -27.91
N ILE A 55 -25.95 27.52 -27.40
CA ILE A 55 -25.85 27.21 -25.98
C ILE A 55 -24.48 26.56 -25.78
N PRO A 56 -23.64 27.05 -24.84
CA PRO A 56 -22.35 26.44 -24.53
C PRO A 56 -22.55 24.96 -24.13
N PRO A 57 -21.64 24.06 -24.54
CA PRO A 57 -21.74 22.66 -24.16
C PRO A 57 -21.66 22.51 -22.63
N SER A 58 -22.36 21.52 -22.08
CA SER A 58 -22.16 21.15 -20.68
C SER A 58 -20.74 20.59 -20.45
N VAL A 59 -20.28 20.53 -19.20
CA VAL A 59 -18.99 19.89 -18.84
C VAL A 59 -18.91 18.47 -19.40
N ASP A 60 -20.02 17.72 -19.38
CA ASP A 60 -20.09 16.37 -19.94
C ASP A 60 -19.97 16.36 -21.48
N GLU A 61 -20.54 17.36 -22.16
CA GLU A 61 -20.43 17.52 -23.62
C GLU A 61 -19.03 17.99 -24.04
N ALA A 62 -18.37 18.82 -23.23
CA ALA A 62 -16.98 19.23 -23.42
C ALA A 62 -16.01 18.05 -23.22
N ASN A 63 -16.22 17.24 -22.19
CA ASN A 63 -15.42 16.03 -21.95
C ASN A 63 -15.61 15.00 -23.08
N LEU A 64 -16.84 14.80 -23.56
CA LEU A 64 -17.10 13.95 -24.74
C LEU A 64 -16.43 14.47 -26.02
N ALA A 65 -16.35 15.79 -26.19
CA ALA A 65 -15.64 16.39 -27.31
C ALA A 65 -14.12 16.24 -27.17
N LEU A 66 -13.58 16.37 -25.96
CA LEU A 66 -12.16 16.13 -25.68
C LEU A 66 -11.77 14.67 -25.92
N ASP A 67 -12.62 13.73 -25.50
CA ASP A 67 -12.46 12.29 -25.76
C ASP A 67 -12.49 11.99 -27.27
N ALA A 68 -13.38 12.65 -28.03
CA ALA A 68 -13.45 12.50 -29.48
C ALA A 68 -12.21 13.09 -30.19
N ILE A 69 -11.73 14.26 -29.76
CA ILE A 69 -10.50 14.87 -30.30
C ILE A 69 -9.28 14.00 -30.00
N LYS A 70 -9.20 13.44 -28.78
CA LYS A 70 -8.14 12.49 -28.39
C LYS A 70 -8.21 11.21 -29.22
N PHE A 71 -9.41 10.68 -29.43
CA PHE A 71 -9.65 9.52 -30.29
C PHE A 71 -9.24 9.78 -31.74
N ASP A 72 -9.58 10.95 -32.31
CA ASP A 72 -9.22 11.31 -33.69
C ASP A 72 -7.71 11.57 -33.83
N TYR A 73 -7.08 12.19 -32.82
CA TYR A 73 -5.63 12.33 -32.75
C TYR A 73 -4.92 10.97 -32.78
N GLU A 74 -5.36 10.02 -31.94
CA GLU A 74 -4.76 8.69 -31.85
C GLU A 74 -4.99 7.84 -33.11
N ASN A 75 -6.16 7.96 -33.75
CA ASN A 75 -6.54 7.10 -34.88
C ASN A 75 -6.22 7.68 -36.25
N GLU A 76 -6.27 9.00 -36.42
CA GLU A 76 -6.09 9.65 -37.72
C GLU A 76 -4.74 10.35 -37.82
N PHE A 77 -4.31 11.08 -36.79
CA PHE A 77 -3.05 11.82 -36.82
C PHE A 77 -1.84 10.92 -36.60
N VAL A 78 -1.85 10.12 -35.52
CA VAL A 78 -0.75 9.19 -35.18
C VAL A 78 -0.57 8.11 -36.27
N ALA A 79 -1.66 7.65 -36.90
CA ALA A 79 -1.59 6.67 -37.98
C ALA A 79 -0.90 7.21 -39.24
N VAL A 80 -1.02 8.50 -39.52
CA VAL A 80 -0.47 9.13 -40.73
C VAL A 80 0.92 9.76 -40.49
N TYR A 81 1.15 10.35 -39.32
CA TYR A 81 2.35 11.14 -39.03
C TYR A 81 3.26 10.51 -37.96
N GLY A 82 2.82 9.43 -37.31
CA GLY A 82 3.48 8.83 -36.16
C GLY A 82 3.09 9.52 -34.85
N LYS A 83 3.37 8.86 -33.73
CA LYS A 83 3.21 9.47 -32.40
C LYS A 83 4.04 10.74 -32.29
N ASP A 84 3.54 11.70 -31.52
CA ASP A 84 4.35 12.85 -31.09
C ASP A 84 5.55 12.34 -30.26
N LYS A 85 6.41 13.26 -29.83
CA LYS A 85 7.60 12.93 -29.05
C LYS A 85 7.58 13.68 -27.74
N SER A 86 8.12 13.05 -26.71
CA SER A 86 8.59 13.73 -25.52
C SER A 86 9.62 14.80 -25.87
N TYR A 87 9.41 16.00 -25.36
CA TYR A 87 10.26 17.18 -25.48
C TYR A 87 10.92 17.51 -24.14
N VAL A 88 12.09 18.15 -24.24
CA VAL A 88 12.67 18.92 -23.14
C VAL A 88 12.70 20.36 -23.62
N LEU A 89 11.81 21.19 -23.08
CA LEU A 89 11.67 22.61 -23.40
C LEU A 89 12.38 23.43 -22.32
N ILE A 90 13.17 24.41 -22.74
CA ILE A 90 13.93 25.30 -21.85
C ILE A 90 13.77 26.72 -22.39
N GLY A 91 13.11 27.61 -21.65
CA GLY A 91 12.85 29.01 -22.05
C GLY A 91 14.11 29.85 -22.01
N GLY A 92 14.81 29.84 -20.88
CA GLY A 92 16.10 30.50 -20.74
C GLY A 92 16.01 31.77 -19.91
N MET A 93 16.24 32.93 -20.52
CA MET A 93 16.18 34.24 -19.83
C MET A 93 15.10 35.10 -20.51
N GLY A 94 14.25 35.74 -19.71
CA GLY A 94 13.14 36.56 -20.16
C GLY A 94 11.81 35.82 -20.01
N ASN A 95 10.71 36.48 -20.37
CA ASN A 95 9.38 35.91 -20.25
C ASN A 95 9.08 35.06 -21.50
N ASP A 96 9.04 33.75 -21.32
CA ASP A 96 8.85 32.77 -22.36
C ASP A 96 7.42 32.18 -22.36
N THR A 97 7.02 31.62 -23.51
CA THR A 97 5.80 30.82 -23.62
C THR A 97 6.18 29.45 -24.17
N LEU A 98 6.11 28.43 -23.31
CA LEU A 98 6.54 27.07 -23.60
C LEU A 98 5.33 26.14 -23.68
N ILE A 99 5.14 25.53 -24.85
CA ILE A 99 4.01 24.64 -25.11
C ILE A 99 4.54 23.27 -25.56
N GLY A 100 4.16 22.25 -24.80
CA GLY A 100 4.42 20.84 -25.03
C GLY A 100 3.62 20.19 -26.16
N GLY A 101 3.94 18.92 -26.36
CA GLY A 101 3.29 17.97 -27.25
C GLY A 101 2.18 17.18 -26.56
N TYR A 102 1.79 16.05 -27.13
CA TYR A 102 0.79 15.13 -26.53
C TYR A 102 1.43 13.89 -25.88
N GLU A 103 2.74 13.94 -25.64
CA GLU A 103 3.51 12.90 -24.97
C GLU A 103 4.25 13.54 -23.79
N ASN A 104 4.79 12.72 -22.88
CA ASN A 104 5.39 13.18 -21.62
C ASN A 104 6.57 14.14 -21.85
N ASP A 105 6.42 15.39 -21.43
CA ASP A 105 7.38 16.46 -21.63
C ASP A 105 8.07 16.89 -20.32
N ILE A 106 9.23 17.54 -20.47
CA ILE A 106 9.89 18.29 -19.40
C ILE A 106 9.94 19.75 -19.84
N ILE A 107 9.28 20.62 -19.09
CA ILE A 107 9.14 22.03 -19.40
C ILE A 107 9.84 22.83 -18.29
N ILE A 108 10.90 23.54 -18.66
CA ILE A 108 11.72 24.36 -17.77
C ILE A 108 11.54 25.82 -18.21
N GLY A 109 10.84 26.63 -17.42
CA GLY A 109 10.65 28.05 -17.72
C GLY A 109 12.00 28.78 -17.82
N GLY A 110 12.69 28.86 -16.69
CA GLY A 110 13.98 29.54 -16.59
C GLY A 110 13.84 30.84 -15.82
N GLU A 111 14.67 31.83 -16.10
CA GLU A 111 14.54 33.14 -15.47
C GLU A 111 13.53 33.98 -16.23
N GLY A 112 12.49 34.47 -15.56
CA GLY A 112 11.46 35.31 -16.18
C GLY A 112 10.10 35.02 -15.57
N SER A 113 9.06 35.64 -16.11
CA SER A 113 7.68 35.23 -15.84
C SER A 113 7.19 34.44 -17.04
N ASP A 114 7.18 33.11 -16.92
CA ASP A 114 6.93 32.22 -18.05
C ASP A 114 5.50 31.68 -18.05
N ILE A 115 4.99 31.36 -19.24
CA ILE A 115 3.72 30.66 -19.43
C ILE A 115 4.02 29.25 -19.93
N LEU A 116 3.63 28.25 -19.14
CA LEU A 116 3.94 26.84 -19.37
C LEU A 116 2.66 26.04 -19.63
N LYS A 117 2.68 25.21 -20.67
CA LYS A 117 1.56 24.34 -21.05
C LYS A 117 2.07 22.98 -21.48
N GLY A 118 1.63 21.91 -20.82
CA GLY A 118 2.00 20.53 -21.13
C GLY A 118 1.27 19.98 -22.37
N SER A 119 0.00 20.35 -22.51
CA SER A 119 -1.02 19.79 -23.40
C SER A 119 -1.49 18.39 -23.01
N GLY A 120 -0.70 17.35 -23.20
CA GLY A 120 -1.14 16.01 -22.81
C GLY A 120 0.01 15.05 -22.68
N GLY A 121 -0.21 13.97 -21.93
CA GLY A 121 0.89 13.15 -21.43
C GLY A 121 1.07 13.42 -19.95
N SER A 122 2.08 12.79 -19.34
CA SER A 122 2.49 13.06 -17.97
C SER A 122 3.69 14.01 -18.00
N ASP A 123 3.47 15.27 -17.65
CA ASP A 123 4.44 16.33 -17.86
C ASP A 123 5.17 16.74 -16.57
N ILE A 124 6.40 17.23 -16.70
CA ILE A 124 7.18 17.78 -15.59
C ILE A 124 7.38 19.27 -15.82
N PHE A 125 6.78 20.09 -14.96
CA PHE A 125 6.93 21.54 -14.96
C PHE A 125 7.97 21.95 -13.92
N VAL A 126 9.14 22.41 -14.37
CA VAL A 126 10.19 23.01 -13.54
C VAL A 126 10.00 24.51 -13.55
N VAL A 127 9.39 25.04 -12.49
CA VAL A 127 8.88 26.42 -12.41
C VAL A 127 9.80 27.35 -11.62
N SER A 128 9.85 28.61 -12.02
CA SER A 128 10.51 29.70 -11.32
C SER A 128 9.50 30.74 -10.80
N ASP A 129 10.02 31.82 -10.22
CA ASP A 129 9.19 32.89 -9.66
C ASP A 129 8.37 33.62 -10.75
N ASN A 130 7.07 33.77 -10.50
CA ASN A 130 6.05 34.36 -11.37
C ASN A 130 5.72 33.54 -12.63
N ASP A 131 5.98 32.25 -12.62
CA ASP A 131 5.51 31.36 -13.68
C ASP A 131 4.01 31.06 -13.57
N GLU A 132 3.41 30.78 -14.73
CA GLU A 132 2.01 30.43 -14.89
C GLU A 132 1.89 29.10 -15.63
N ILE A 133 1.19 28.12 -15.02
CA ILE A 133 0.86 26.85 -15.67
C ILE A 133 -0.61 26.83 -16.06
N ILE A 134 -0.87 26.54 -17.33
CA ILE A 134 -2.21 26.64 -17.92
C ILE A 134 -3.05 25.37 -17.71
N ASP A 135 -2.42 24.20 -17.65
CA ASP A 135 -3.12 22.91 -17.76
C ASP A 135 -2.61 21.81 -16.82
N PHE A 136 -2.03 22.18 -15.67
CA PHE A 136 -1.56 21.20 -14.67
C PHE A 136 -2.68 20.25 -14.24
N ASN A 137 -2.49 18.94 -14.44
CA ASN A 137 -3.50 17.94 -14.12
C ASN A 137 -2.91 16.73 -13.38
N VAL A 138 -3.27 16.60 -12.10
CA VAL A 138 -2.89 15.45 -11.24
C VAL A 138 -3.38 14.11 -11.81
N THR A 139 -4.51 14.10 -12.54
CA THR A 139 -5.03 12.86 -13.15
C THR A 139 -4.26 12.37 -14.36
N ASP A 140 -3.51 13.27 -15.02
CA ASP A 140 -2.58 12.92 -16.10
C ASP A 140 -1.19 12.53 -15.57
N ASN A 141 -1.01 12.57 -14.23
CA ASN A 141 0.26 12.38 -13.51
C ASN A 141 1.29 13.46 -13.79
N ASP A 142 0.83 14.71 -13.93
CA ASP A 142 1.73 15.85 -14.01
C ASP A 142 2.48 16.08 -12.69
N ILE A 143 3.69 16.59 -12.85
CA ILE A 143 4.62 16.85 -11.75
C ILE A 143 4.98 18.33 -11.76
N LEU A 144 4.71 18.99 -10.64
CA LEU A 144 5.17 20.34 -10.36
C LEU A 144 6.49 20.29 -9.57
N ASP A 145 7.61 20.63 -10.20
CA ASP A 145 8.92 20.65 -9.58
C ASP A 145 9.31 22.06 -9.09
N ILE A 146 9.21 22.23 -7.77
CA ILE A 146 9.65 23.42 -7.02
C ILE A 146 10.92 23.18 -6.23
N SER A 147 11.58 22.04 -6.41
CA SER A 147 12.69 21.58 -5.55
C SER A 147 13.84 22.59 -5.47
N HIS A 148 14.11 23.30 -6.57
CA HIS A 148 15.18 24.28 -6.66
C HIS A 148 14.82 25.64 -6.02
N LEU A 149 13.54 25.88 -5.72
CA LEU A 149 13.07 27.08 -5.03
C LEU A 149 13.24 26.96 -3.51
N LEU A 150 13.44 25.75 -2.99
CA LEU A 150 13.54 25.49 -1.56
C LEU A 150 15.00 25.46 -1.09
N LYS A 151 15.26 26.00 0.10
CA LYS A 151 16.57 26.06 0.76
C LYS A 151 16.50 25.31 2.09
N HIS A 152 17.56 24.56 2.39
CA HIS A 152 17.74 23.92 3.70
C HIS A 152 16.51 23.15 4.20
N THR A 153 16.05 22.18 3.38
CA THR A 153 14.80 21.41 3.52
C THR A 153 14.71 20.54 4.79
N ASN A 154 14.62 21.21 5.94
CA ASN A 154 14.66 20.61 7.27
C ASN A 154 13.36 20.82 8.05
N SER A 155 12.46 21.65 7.53
CA SER A 155 11.12 21.90 8.08
C SER A 155 10.07 21.08 7.32
N PRO A 156 8.85 20.97 7.86
CA PRO A 156 7.72 20.44 7.11
C PRO A 156 7.37 21.26 5.87
N LEU A 157 6.84 20.61 4.83
CA LEU A 157 6.52 21.26 3.55
C LEU A 157 5.55 22.44 3.68
N GLN A 158 4.59 22.36 4.60
CA GLN A 158 3.66 23.46 4.92
C GLN A 158 4.35 24.75 5.37
N ASP A 159 5.59 24.68 5.86
CA ASP A 159 6.37 25.86 6.24
C ASP A 159 7.10 26.47 5.02
N TYR A 160 7.15 25.74 3.90
CA TYR A 160 7.75 26.16 2.64
C TYR A 160 6.73 26.62 1.60
N ILE A 161 5.51 26.07 1.61
CA ILE A 161 4.51 26.39 0.60
C ILE A 161 3.15 26.74 1.19
N HIS A 162 2.43 27.61 0.50
CA HIS A 162 1.07 28.03 0.82
C HIS A 162 0.25 28.13 -0.47
N PHE A 163 -0.97 27.58 -0.47
CA PHE A 163 -1.94 27.71 -1.54
C PHE A 163 -3.02 28.74 -1.19
N GLU A 164 -3.20 29.70 -2.10
CA GLU A 164 -4.29 30.67 -2.06
C GLU A 164 -5.19 30.50 -3.29
N ILE A 165 -6.51 30.41 -3.09
CA ILE A 165 -7.46 30.37 -4.20
C ILE A 165 -7.67 31.80 -4.70
N ILE A 166 -7.35 32.03 -5.97
CA ILE A 166 -7.57 33.30 -6.65
C ILE A 166 -8.76 33.15 -7.58
N ASN A 167 -9.77 34.00 -7.40
CA ASN A 167 -10.93 34.03 -8.29
C ASN A 167 -10.67 35.07 -9.38
N ASP A 168 -10.75 34.64 -10.63
CA ASP A 168 -10.80 35.55 -11.77
C ASP A 168 -12.22 36.15 -11.85
N LEU A 169 -12.30 37.47 -11.70
CA LEU A 169 -13.59 38.19 -11.71
C LEU A 169 -14.14 38.39 -13.12
N GLU A 170 -13.31 38.27 -14.15
CA GLU A 170 -13.69 38.44 -15.55
C GLU A 170 -14.24 37.12 -16.09
N THR A 171 -13.52 36.01 -15.90
CA THR A 171 -13.92 34.69 -16.39
C THR A 171 -14.81 33.93 -15.40
N GLY A 172 -14.75 34.27 -14.11
CA GLY A 172 -15.41 33.51 -13.03
C GLY A 172 -14.68 32.22 -12.67
N GLU A 173 -13.51 31.96 -13.25
CA GLU A 173 -12.71 30.78 -12.98
C GLU A 173 -11.94 30.91 -11.66
N ASN A 174 -11.61 29.76 -11.06
CA ASN A 174 -10.79 29.71 -9.86
C ASN A 174 -9.41 29.16 -10.23
N HIS A 175 -8.38 29.79 -9.70
CA HIS A 175 -6.99 29.42 -9.88
C HIS A 175 -6.36 29.17 -8.50
N THR A 176 -5.21 28.51 -8.48
CA THR A 176 -4.41 28.35 -7.27
C THR A 176 -3.13 29.15 -7.43
N GLN A 177 -2.90 30.10 -6.53
CA GLN A 177 -1.59 30.70 -6.34
C GLN A 177 -0.80 29.86 -5.32
N LEU A 178 0.33 29.32 -5.77
CA LEU A 178 1.32 28.66 -4.93
C LEU A 178 2.39 29.69 -4.53
N SER A 179 2.46 30.00 -3.25
CA SER A 179 3.44 30.93 -2.68
C SER A 179 4.50 30.17 -1.89
N ILE A 180 5.77 30.58 -2.05
CA ILE A 180 6.95 29.88 -1.51
C ILE A 180 7.62 30.71 -0.42
N ASN A 181 7.95 30.05 0.70
CA ASN A 181 8.89 30.47 1.73
C ASN A 181 10.13 29.57 1.57
N ALA A 182 11.17 30.06 0.92
CA ALA A 182 12.30 29.24 0.51
C ALA A 182 13.08 28.69 1.71
N ASP A 183 13.13 29.38 2.85
CA ASP A 183 13.92 28.96 4.01
C ASP A 183 13.19 28.03 4.99
N GLY A 184 11.89 27.81 4.79
CA GLY A 184 11.06 26.93 5.61
C GLY A 184 10.81 27.45 7.01
N THR A 185 10.80 28.77 7.19
CA THR A 185 10.50 29.38 8.49
C THR A 185 9.00 29.55 8.74
N GLY A 186 8.16 29.40 7.71
CA GLY A 186 6.70 29.50 7.80
C GLY A 186 6.19 30.89 8.19
N ASN A 187 6.97 31.95 7.95
CA ASN A 187 6.61 33.33 8.35
C ASN A 187 5.90 34.11 7.23
N THR A 188 6.54 34.26 6.07
CA THR A 188 6.06 34.96 4.87
C THR A 188 6.36 34.10 3.65
N PHE A 189 5.40 33.95 2.74
CA PHE A 189 5.55 33.14 1.53
C PHE A 189 5.74 34.05 0.32
N ASP A 190 6.83 34.82 0.32
CA ASP A 190 7.11 35.88 -0.66
C ASP A 190 8.41 35.67 -1.46
N ASP A 191 9.05 34.49 -1.35
CA ASP A 191 10.30 34.18 -2.07
C ASP A 191 10.05 33.80 -3.54
N ALA A 192 8.91 33.16 -3.83
CA ALA A 192 8.46 32.89 -5.19
C ALA A 192 6.94 32.70 -5.24
N THR A 193 6.31 33.01 -6.38
CA THR A 193 4.89 32.78 -6.62
C THR A 193 4.64 32.08 -7.95
N ILE A 194 3.78 31.06 -7.98
CA ILE A 194 3.40 30.32 -9.19
C ILE A 194 1.89 30.31 -9.30
N LEU A 195 1.36 30.60 -10.48
CA LEU A 195 -0.08 30.54 -10.75
C LEU A 195 -0.44 29.25 -11.49
N LEU A 196 -1.27 28.42 -10.87
CA LEU A 196 -1.87 27.24 -11.50
C LEU A 196 -3.28 27.60 -11.94
N ARG A 197 -3.47 27.76 -13.26
CA ARG A 197 -4.79 28.08 -13.81
C ARG A 197 -5.72 26.88 -13.73
N ASN A 198 -6.99 27.16 -13.47
CA ASN A 198 -8.10 26.21 -13.50
C ASN A 198 -7.90 24.96 -12.62
N VAL A 199 -7.08 25.10 -11.59
CA VAL A 199 -6.83 24.10 -10.56
C VAL A 199 -7.11 24.73 -9.20
N VAL A 200 -7.73 23.96 -8.31
CA VAL A 200 -8.10 24.41 -6.96
C VAL A 200 -7.46 23.48 -5.94
N PHE A 201 -6.42 23.97 -5.27
CA PHE A 201 -5.77 23.30 -4.14
C PHE A 201 -5.93 24.09 -2.84
N ARG A 202 -5.83 23.37 -1.72
CA ARG A 202 -5.91 23.86 -0.35
C ARG A 202 -4.83 23.20 0.50
N ASP A 203 -4.18 23.98 1.36
CA ASP A 203 -3.05 23.51 2.19
C ASP A 203 -3.32 22.19 2.91
N GLU A 204 -4.33 22.16 3.77
CA GLU A 204 -4.59 21.04 4.68
C GLU A 204 -5.08 19.77 3.98
N VAL A 205 -5.56 19.88 2.73
CA VAL A 205 -6.21 18.76 2.02
C VAL A 205 -5.34 18.24 0.90
N ASP A 206 -4.75 19.15 0.12
CA ASP A 206 -4.12 18.81 -1.15
C ASP A 206 -2.61 18.66 -1.01
N ILE A 207 -1.92 19.42 -0.13
CA ILE A 207 -0.47 19.27 0.06
C ILE A 207 -0.09 17.81 0.42
N PRO A 208 -0.73 17.15 1.40
CA PRO A 208 -0.40 15.76 1.73
C PRO A 208 -0.64 14.82 0.54
N SER A 209 -1.73 15.06 -0.22
CA SER A 209 -2.11 14.25 -1.38
C SER A 209 -1.15 14.42 -2.57
N LEU A 210 -0.70 15.64 -2.83
CA LEU A 210 0.26 15.97 -3.89
C LEU A 210 1.63 15.40 -3.58
N LEU A 211 2.06 15.46 -2.32
CA LEU A 211 3.28 14.79 -1.86
C LEU A 211 3.17 13.27 -2.00
N ALA A 212 2.04 12.70 -1.58
CA ALA A 212 1.86 11.26 -1.57
C ALA A 212 1.82 10.65 -2.97
N SER A 213 1.21 11.36 -3.92
CA SER A 213 1.16 10.99 -5.34
C SER A 213 2.44 11.31 -6.11
N GLY A 214 3.35 12.11 -5.55
CA GLY A 214 4.51 12.62 -6.26
C GLY A 214 4.21 13.74 -7.26
N SER A 215 2.98 14.26 -7.28
CA SER A 215 2.56 15.35 -8.17
C SER A 215 3.23 16.69 -7.84
N ILE A 216 3.82 16.81 -6.64
CA ILE A 216 4.70 17.93 -6.30
C ILE A 216 6.08 17.40 -5.90
N HIS A 217 7.10 17.91 -6.58
CA HIS A 217 8.51 17.63 -6.30
C HIS A 217 9.12 18.79 -5.53
N THR A 218 9.50 18.51 -4.28
CA THR A 218 9.94 19.52 -3.29
C THR A 218 11.40 19.30 -2.89
N GLY A 219 12.13 18.49 -3.66
CA GLY A 219 13.50 18.11 -3.33
C GLY A 219 13.54 17.35 -2.01
N GLY A 220 14.19 17.95 -1.01
CA GLY A 220 14.32 17.36 0.32
C GLY A 220 13.27 17.79 1.35
N SER A 221 12.27 18.62 1.01
CA SER A 221 11.23 19.10 1.97
C SER A 221 10.11 18.09 2.10
N LYS A 222 9.63 17.85 3.34
CA LYS A 222 8.95 16.58 3.71
C LYS A 222 7.60 16.81 4.40
N PRO A 223 6.68 15.83 4.38
CA PRO A 223 5.41 15.92 5.12
C PRO A 223 5.62 15.90 6.65
N THR A 224 4.66 16.44 7.40
CA THR A 224 4.50 16.32 8.87
C THR A 224 4.07 14.91 9.32
N LEU A 225 4.50 13.86 8.63
CA LEU A 225 4.06 12.51 8.97
C LEU A 225 4.74 12.06 10.26
N GLU A 226 3.97 11.88 11.31
CA GLU A 226 4.43 11.29 12.57
C GLU A 226 3.88 9.87 12.72
N LEU A 227 4.74 8.95 13.15
CA LEU A 227 4.36 7.58 13.50
C LEU A 227 4.45 7.36 15.00
N SER A 228 3.49 6.60 15.51
CA SER A 228 3.51 6.05 16.86
C SER A 228 3.36 4.54 16.82
N LEU A 229 4.08 3.83 17.68
CA LEU A 229 3.93 2.39 17.85
C LEU A 229 3.41 2.07 19.26
N SER A 230 2.44 1.16 19.34
CA SER A 230 1.90 0.61 20.59
C SER A 230 1.71 -0.89 20.50
N ILE A 231 2.01 -1.63 21.57
CA ILE A 231 1.74 -3.07 21.63
C ILE A 231 0.26 -3.29 21.92
N SER A 232 -0.46 -3.93 20.99
CA SER A 232 -1.89 -4.22 21.13
C SER A 232 -2.14 -5.59 21.77
N ASP A 233 -1.23 -6.53 21.56
CA ASP A 233 -1.18 -7.82 22.23
C ASP A 233 0.28 -8.20 22.47
N ALA A 234 0.61 -8.44 23.74
CA ALA A 234 1.98 -8.66 24.20
C ALA A 234 2.35 -10.14 24.33
N THR A 235 1.45 -11.05 23.97
CA THR A 235 1.67 -12.49 24.13
C THR A 235 1.31 -13.23 22.85
N ALA A 236 2.12 -14.23 22.51
CA ALA A 236 1.80 -15.20 21.47
C ALA A 236 2.18 -16.60 21.95
N THR A 237 1.55 -17.61 21.38
CA THR A 237 1.99 -19.01 21.51
C THR A 237 2.36 -19.56 20.14
N GLU A 238 3.17 -20.63 20.08
CA GLU A 238 3.39 -21.44 18.86
C GLU A 238 2.12 -22.18 18.36
N ASN A 239 0.97 -21.54 18.51
CA ASN A 239 -0.24 -21.81 17.79
C ASN A 239 -0.49 -20.63 16.84
N PRO A 240 -0.51 -20.84 15.50
CA PRO A 240 -0.79 -19.75 14.55
C PRO A 240 -2.14 -19.04 14.77
N GLU A 241 -3.06 -19.63 15.53
CA GLU A 241 -4.34 -19.01 15.92
C GLU A 241 -4.23 -18.03 17.11
N ASP A 242 -3.07 -17.96 17.79
CA ASP A 242 -2.83 -17.11 18.96
C ASP A 242 -1.60 -16.19 18.77
N PRO A 243 -1.68 -15.22 17.85
CA PRO A 243 -0.57 -14.31 17.57
C PRO A 243 -0.57 -13.06 18.45
N ALA A 244 0.63 -12.56 18.74
CA ALA A 244 0.81 -11.22 19.28
C ALA A 244 0.59 -10.15 18.18
N ALA A 245 0.43 -8.89 18.59
CA ALA A 245 0.22 -7.80 17.64
C ALA A 245 0.70 -6.46 18.18
N PHE A 246 1.14 -5.61 17.27
CA PHE A 246 1.41 -4.19 17.53
C PHE A 246 0.76 -3.32 16.46
N ASP A 247 0.38 -2.12 16.88
CA ASP A 247 -0.23 -1.11 16.01
C ASP A 247 0.80 -0.04 15.68
N ILE A 248 0.88 0.34 14.40
CA ILE A 248 1.53 1.56 13.93
C ILE A 248 0.42 2.55 13.57
N VAL A 249 0.42 3.71 14.24
CA VAL A 249 -0.53 4.80 14.03
C VAL A 249 0.17 5.94 13.30
N PHE A 250 -0.48 6.48 12.28
CA PHE A 250 0.00 7.58 11.45
C PHE A 250 -0.76 8.87 11.81
N SER A 251 -0.07 10.01 11.89
CA SER A 251 -0.72 11.32 12.13
C SER A 251 -1.65 11.73 11.00
N GLU A 252 -1.33 11.33 9.77
CA GLU A 252 -2.07 11.64 8.54
C GLU A 252 -2.86 10.44 8.03
N ASN A 253 -3.96 10.69 7.32
CA ASN A 253 -4.85 9.67 6.73
C ASN A 253 -4.63 9.46 5.22
N ILE A 254 -3.73 10.24 4.63
CA ILE A 254 -3.25 10.11 3.26
C ILE A 254 -1.75 9.87 3.37
N LEU A 255 -1.32 8.66 3.02
CA LEU A 255 0.05 8.21 3.17
C LEU A 255 0.76 8.21 1.81
N PRO A 256 2.08 8.51 1.78
CA PRO A 256 2.87 8.41 0.56
C PRO A 256 2.78 7.06 -0.13
N GLU A 257 2.76 7.07 -1.47
CA GLU A 257 2.85 5.84 -2.24
C GLU A 257 4.15 5.10 -1.94
N ASN A 258 4.08 3.77 -1.89
CA ASN A 258 5.20 2.88 -1.59
C ASN A 258 5.90 3.20 -0.25
N LEU A 259 5.18 3.78 0.72
CA LEU A 259 5.70 4.02 2.05
C LEU A 259 6.19 2.71 2.68
N THR A 260 7.43 2.73 3.16
CA THR A 260 8.03 1.63 3.92
C THR A 260 8.46 2.11 5.29
N VAL A 261 8.14 1.34 6.32
CA VAL A 261 8.50 1.63 7.71
C VAL A 261 9.55 0.62 8.18
N PRO A 262 10.84 0.99 8.22
CA PRO A 262 11.85 0.18 8.88
C PRO A 262 11.60 0.09 10.39
N ILE A 263 11.76 -1.11 10.94
CA ILE A 263 11.68 -1.40 12.37
C ILE A 263 12.96 -2.06 12.87
N SER A 264 13.18 -2.05 14.17
CA SER A 264 14.18 -2.85 14.87
C SER A 264 13.46 -3.98 15.57
N LEU A 265 13.93 -5.21 15.35
CA LEU A 265 13.51 -6.40 16.09
C LEU A 265 14.69 -6.85 16.94
N LYS A 266 14.53 -6.82 18.26
CA LYS A 266 15.51 -7.31 19.24
C LYS A 266 14.85 -8.35 20.13
N GLY A 267 15.63 -9.12 20.87
CA GLY A 267 15.11 -10.17 21.75
C GLY A 267 15.82 -11.49 21.52
N THR A 268 15.22 -12.58 22.01
CA THR A 268 15.74 -13.93 21.81
C THR A 268 15.18 -14.58 20.55
N ALA A 269 13.89 -14.33 20.25
CA ALA A 269 13.23 -14.82 19.05
C ALA A 269 13.75 -14.13 17.78
N LYS A 270 13.89 -14.89 16.70
CA LYS A 270 14.47 -14.49 15.43
C LYS A 270 13.44 -14.56 14.29
N PRO A 271 13.32 -13.48 13.49
CA PRO A 271 12.46 -13.47 12.31
C PRO A 271 12.81 -14.59 11.32
N GLY A 272 11.79 -15.32 10.87
CA GLY A 272 11.88 -16.42 9.92
C GLY A 272 12.36 -17.75 10.49
N GLN A 273 12.80 -17.77 11.75
CA GLN A 273 13.06 -19.01 12.50
C GLN A 273 11.92 -19.26 13.48
N ASP A 274 11.65 -18.28 14.35
CA ASP A 274 10.74 -18.46 15.49
C ASP A 274 9.40 -17.73 15.25
N PHE A 275 9.37 -16.72 14.37
CA PHE A 275 8.14 -16.02 13.97
C PHE A 275 8.22 -15.37 12.59
N GLN A 276 7.06 -15.02 12.02
CA GLN A 276 6.91 -14.15 10.87
C GLN A 276 5.97 -12.98 11.18
N LEU A 277 6.09 -11.88 10.44
CA LEU A 277 5.16 -10.76 10.53
C LEU A 277 4.07 -10.91 9.48
N SER A 278 2.81 -10.83 9.89
CA SER A 278 1.64 -10.77 9.03
C SER A 278 1.19 -9.32 8.90
N ILE A 279 1.29 -8.77 7.69
CA ILE A 279 0.98 -7.37 7.39
C ILE A 279 -0.25 -7.30 6.47
N PRO A 280 -1.30 -6.59 6.86
CA PRO A 280 -2.42 -6.31 5.95
C PRO A 280 -2.04 -5.20 4.96
N ILE A 281 -2.24 -5.46 3.67
CA ILE A 281 -1.98 -4.56 2.54
C ILE A 281 -3.30 -4.31 1.82
N TRP A 282 -3.71 -3.04 1.71
CA TRP A 282 -4.94 -2.69 1.01
C TRP A 282 -4.80 -2.92 -0.49
N ASN A 283 -5.69 -3.74 -1.06
CA ASN A 283 -5.80 -3.98 -2.49
C ASN A 283 -7.04 -3.24 -3.02
N GLU A 284 -6.81 -2.25 -3.89
CA GLU A 284 -7.87 -1.40 -4.45
C GLU A 284 -8.74 -2.14 -5.46
N GLN A 285 -8.17 -3.12 -6.19
CA GLN A 285 -8.88 -3.90 -7.17
C GLN A 285 -9.88 -4.87 -6.51
N THR A 286 -9.50 -5.48 -5.38
CA THR A 286 -10.38 -6.40 -4.64
C THR A 286 -11.23 -5.68 -3.59
N GLY A 287 -10.88 -4.46 -3.21
CA GLY A 287 -11.57 -3.68 -2.18
C GLY A 287 -11.43 -4.30 -0.79
N ALA A 288 -10.32 -5.01 -0.54
CA ALA A 288 -10.07 -5.73 0.70
C ALA A 288 -8.59 -5.64 1.12
N TYR A 289 -8.33 -5.90 2.40
CA TYR A 289 -6.97 -6.11 2.89
C TYR A 289 -6.51 -7.54 2.60
N GLU A 290 -5.35 -7.66 1.97
CA GLU A 290 -4.67 -8.92 1.69
C GLU A 290 -3.44 -9.05 2.59
N THR A 291 -3.19 -10.24 3.12
CA THR A 291 -2.09 -10.46 4.05
C THR A 291 -0.80 -10.80 3.33
N THR A 292 0.27 -10.09 3.67
CA THR A 292 1.64 -10.40 3.28
C THR A 292 2.44 -10.89 4.49
N MET A 293 3.10 -12.03 4.36
CA MET A 293 3.99 -12.58 5.38
C MET A 293 5.43 -12.16 5.08
N ILE A 294 6.12 -11.58 6.07
CA ILE A 294 7.53 -11.19 5.94
C ILE A 294 8.37 -11.70 7.12
N SER A 295 9.66 -11.88 6.89
CA SER A 295 10.66 -12.21 7.92
C SER A 295 11.81 -11.21 7.96
N HIS A 296 11.57 -9.98 7.48
CA HIS A 296 12.54 -8.88 7.48
C HIS A 296 11.98 -7.66 8.20
N THR A 297 12.83 -6.66 8.41
CA THR A 297 12.53 -5.50 9.27
C THR A 297 11.99 -4.28 8.52
N ILE A 298 11.58 -4.43 7.26
CA ILE A 298 10.99 -3.35 6.47
C ILE A 298 9.51 -3.66 6.24
N ILE A 299 8.62 -2.84 6.80
CA ILE A 299 7.17 -3.02 6.69
C ILE A 299 6.66 -2.20 5.50
N PRO A 300 6.15 -2.83 4.42
CA PRO A 300 5.38 -2.11 3.41
C PRO A 300 4.07 -1.60 4.01
N VAL A 301 3.72 -0.35 3.71
CA VAL A 301 2.48 0.29 4.17
C VAL A 301 1.61 0.62 2.97
N LYS A 302 0.41 0.04 2.96
CA LYS A 302 -0.67 0.44 2.07
C LYS A 302 -1.98 0.28 2.81
N LEU A 303 -2.56 1.40 3.22
CA LEU A 303 -3.83 1.47 3.93
C LEU A 303 -4.94 1.90 2.99
N LYS A 304 -6.17 1.52 3.33
CA LYS A 304 -7.36 2.08 2.70
C LYS A 304 -7.40 3.59 2.98
N LYS A 305 -7.77 4.38 1.98
CA LYS A 305 -7.95 5.84 2.14
C LYS A 305 -8.82 6.15 3.36
N GLY A 306 -8.28 6.97 4.27
CA GLY A 306 -8.94 7.34 5.53
C GLY A 306 -8.49 6.54 6.75
N ASP A 307 -7.88 5.36 6.57
CA ASP A 307 -7.33 4.58 7.69
C ASP A 307 -5.98 5.16 8.14
N GLN A 308 -5.77 5.21 9.45
CA GLN A 308 -4.55 5.76 10.07
C GLN A 308 -3.83 4.75 10.96
N LYS A 309 -4.25 3.48 10.92
CA LYS A 309 -3.71 2.43 11.79
C LYS A 309 -3.40 1.17 11.00
N LEU A 310 -2.18 0.71 11.12
CA LEU A 310 -1.71 -0.57 10.61
C LEU A 310 -1.47 -1.53 11.78
N THR A 311 -2.28 -2.58 11.88
CA THR A 311 -2.05 -3.66 12.86
C THR A 311 -1.16 -4.74 12.23
N VAL A 312 0.03 -4.93 12.80
CA VAL A 312 0.98 -5.95 12.37
C VAL A 312 0.93 -7.09 13.37
N LYS A 313 0.69 -8.29 12.88
CA LYS A 313 0.66 -9.50 13.73
C LYS A 313 2.02 -10.18 13.70
N ILE A 314 2.47 -10.65 14.86
CA ILE A 314 3.60 -11.56 15.02
C ILE A 314 3.02 -12.95 15.08
N ILE A 315 3.26 -13.75 14.04
CA ILE A 315 2.78 -15.11 13.90
C ILE A 315 3.94 -16.04 14.27
N PRO A 316 3.91 -16.69 15.44
CA PRO A 316 4.94 -17.67 15.79
C PRO A 316 4.97 -18.82 14.79
N ILE A 317 6.17 -19.34 14.51
CA ILE A 317 6.37 -20.48 13.65
C ILE A 317 6.33 -21.71 14.54
N ALA A 318 5.24 -22.46 14.48
CA ALA A 318 5.11 -23.69 15.25
C ALA A 318 6.09 -24.75 14.76
N ASP A 319 6.82 -25.36 15.68
CA ASP A 319 7.65 -26.53 15.38
C ASP A 319 7.45 -27.71 16.35
N THR A 320 8.37 -28.67 16.32
CA THR A 320 8.31 -29.90 17.14
C THR A 320 9.45 -29.96 18.17
N ILE A 321 10.03 -28.84 18.54
CA ILE A 321 11.12 -28.71 19.50
C ILE A 321 10.58 -27.90 20.67
N ARG A 322 10.92 -28.30 21.89
CA ARG A 322 10.52 -27.54 23.06
C ARG A 322 11.51 -26.42 23.26
N GLU A 323 11.01 -25.18 23.18
CA GLU A 323 11.83 -24.00 23.35
C GLU A 323 11.57 -23.32 24.71
N PRO A 324 12.57 -22.62 25.28
CA PRO A 324 12.28 -21.71 26.39
C PRO A 324 11.41 -20.55 25.88
N ASN A 325 10.58 -19.95 26.74
CA ASN A 325 9.87 -18.73 26.38
C ASN A 325 10.84 -17.67 25.85
N GLU A 326 10.48 -17.11 24.72
CA GLU A 326 11.25 -16.12 24.00
C GLU A 326 10.59 -14.75 24.09
N ASN A 327 11.35 -13.70 23.77
CA ASN A 327 10.80 -12.36 23.65
C ASN A 327 11.26 -11.63 22.41
N ILE A 328 10.45 -10.63 22.04
CA ILE A 328 10.73 -9.65 21.00
C ILE A 328 10.47 -8.26 21.56
N VAL A 329 11.36 -7.32 21.28
CA VAL A 329 11.14 -5.89 21.45
C VAL A 329 11.12 -5.26 20.06
N VAL A 330 9.97 -4.73 19.69
CA VAL A 330 9.74 -4.01 18.43
C VAL A 330 9.97 -2.52 18.66
N ALA A 331 10.66 -1.86 17.73
CA ALA A 331 10.79 -0.41 17.76
C ALA A 331 10.77 0.17 16.34
N LEU A 332 10.05 1.27 16.13
CA LEU A 332 10.16 2.05 14.89
C LEU A 332 11.60 2.57 14.70
N SER A 333 12.13 2.44 13.49
CA SER A 333 13.36 3.12 13.09
C SER A 333 13.03 4.49 12.53
N LYS A 334 13.86 5.49 12.85
CA LYS A 334 13.72 6.83 12.29
C LYS A 334 14.04 6.81 10.80
N LYS A 335 13.19 7.47 10.02
CA LYS A 335 13.44 7.76 8.62
C LYS A 335 13.05 9.21 8.40
N GLU A 336 13.93 10.11 8.84
CA GLU A 336 13.71 11.57 8.81
C GLU A 336 13.40 12.08 7.39
N ASP A 337 13.62 11.27 6.35
CA ASP A 337 13.26 11.51 4.94
C ASP A 337 11.79 11.25 4.58
N TYR A 338 11.02 10.62 5.46
CA TYR A 338 9.62 10.24 5.22
C TYR A 338 8.70 10.53 6.40
N TYR A 339 9.18 10.36 7.63
CA TYR A 339 8.38 10.53 8.84
C TYR A 339 9.23 10.73 10.10
N TYR A 340 8.60 11.29 11.12
CA TYR A 340 9.11 11.37 12.48
C TYR A 340 8.54 10.25 13.35
N VAL A 341 9.29 9.82 14.36
CA VAL A 341 8.81 8.87 15.37
C VAL A 341 8.39 9.66 16.60
N ALA A 342 7.08 9.81 16.81
CA ALA A 342 6.51 10.54 17.94
C ALA A 342 6.55 9.71 19.23
N ASN A 343 6.15 8.44 19.14
CA ASN A 343 6.18 7.50 20.26
C ASN A 343 6.60 6.09 19.82
N ASN A 344 7.22 5.35 20.74
CA ASN A 344 7.68 3.99 20.52
C ASN A 344 7.51 3.17 21.80
N ASP A 345 6.43 2.39 21.88
CA ASP A 345 6.27 1.41 22.94
C ASP A 345 7.28 0.27 22.72
N VAL A 346 8.23 0.12 23.64
CA VAL A 346 9.30 -0.89 23.59
C VAL A 346 9.07 -1.99 24.62
N SER A 347 7.83 -2.18 25.05
CA SER A 347 7.45 -3.31 25.92
C SER A 347 7.77 -4.63 25.22
N PRO A 348 8.34 -5.61 25.95
CA PRO A 348 8.61 -6.92 25.37
C PRO A 348 7.30 -7.64 25.07
N ILE A 349 7.28 -8.31 23.91
CA ILE A 349 6.28 -9.29 23.51
C ILE A 349 6.85 -10.66 23.81
N GLU A 350 6.12 -11.49 24.53
CA GLU A 350 6.54 -12.85 24.90
C GLU A 350 5.97 -13.86 23.91
N ILE A 351 6.81 -14.76 23.42
CA ILE A 351 6.42 -15.93 22.63
C ILE A 351 6.63 -17.16 23.50
N ALA A 352 5.54 -17.85 23.80
CA ALA A 352 5.58 -19.11 24.50
C ALA A 352 5.53 -20.28 23.51
N ASP A 353 6.20 -21.36 23.88
CA ASP A 353 6.12 -22.65 23.19
C ASP A 353 4.66 -23.16 23.17
N GLY A 354 4.35 -23.98 22.17
CA GLY A 354 3.05 -24.58 21.98
C GLY A 354 2.73 -25.61 23.06
N THR A 355 1.45 -25.82 23.35
CA THR A 355 1.06 -26.92 24.23
C THR A 355 1.02 -28.24 23.47
N ASP A 356 1.61 -29.29 24.04
CA ASP A 356 1.42 -30.65 23.56
C ASP A 356 -0.06 -31.05 23.57
N GLU A 357 -0.57 -31.53 22.44
CA GLU A 357 -1.89 -32.16 22.41
C GLU A 357 -1.76 -33.67 22.33
N ILE A 358 -2.55 -34.36 23.16
CA ILE A 358 -2.64 -35.83 23.19
C ILE A 358 -4.03 -36.25 22.75
N SER A 359 -4.08 -37.20 21.81
CA SER A 359 -5.32 -37.85 21.37
C SER A 359 -5.22 -39.37 21.56
N ILE A 360 -6.37 -40.02 21.70
CA ILE A 360 -6.49 -41.47 21.82
C ILE A 360 -7.52 -41.97 20.80
N GLN A 361 -7.20 -43.04 20.09
CA GLN A 361 -8.04 -43.65 19.09
C GLN A 361 -8.04 -45.16 19.26
N THR A 362 -9.20 -45.80 19.11
CA THR A 362 -9.29 -47.26 19.00
C THR A 362 -8.86 -47.68 17.59
N VAL A 363 -7.88 -48.58 17.50
CA VAL A 363 -7.40 -49.17 16.24
C VAL A 363 -8.10 -50.48 15.96
N ASN A 364 -8.16 -51.37 16.96
CA ASN A 364 -8.94 -52.60 16.93
C ASN A 364 -9.87 -52.64 18.15
N ASP A 365 -11.16 -52.86 17.92
CA ASP A 365 -12.22 -52.79 18.93
C ASP A 365 -12.60 -54.15 19.53
N MET A 366 -11.96 -55.24 19.09
CA MET A 366 -12.26 -56.60 19.54
C MET A 366 -11.02 -57.32 20.08
N ALA A 367 -11.13 -57.84 21.29
CA ALA A 367 -10.22 -58.83 21.86
C ALA A 367 -10.96 -60.17 22.00
N ILE A 368 -10.32 -61.29 21.66
CA ILE A 368 -10.89 -62.63 21.78
C ILE A 368 -9.93 -63.49 22.59
N GLU A 369 -10.44 -64.17 23.61
CA GLU A 369 -9.68 -65.06 24.48
C GLU A 369 -8.85 -66.08 23.68
N GLY A 370 -7.60 -66.27 24.13
CA GLY A 370 -6.66 -67.24 23.54
C GLY A 370 -6.17 -66.87 22.13
N LYS A 371 -6.53 -65.71 21.58
CA LYS A 371 -5.96 -65.21 20.33
C LYS A 371 -4.87 -64.17 20.59
N PRO A 372 -3.74 -64.23 19.87
CA PRO A 372 -2.65 -63.27 20.02
C PRO A 372 -2.96 -61.89 19.42
N ALA A 373 -3.94 -61.79 18.52
CA ALA A 373 -4.45 -60.52 18.01
C ALA A 373 -5.63 -60.08 18.87
N GLY A 374 -5.40 -59.05 19.69
CA GLY A 374 -6.39 -58.45 20.57
C GLY A 374 -6.90 -57.09 20.07
N GLY A 375 -7.69 -56.42 20.92
CA GLY A 375 -8.02 -55.02 20.70
C GLY A 375 -6.76 -54.17 20.78
N SER A 376 -6.77 -52.96 20.24
CA SER A 376 -5.63 -52.06 20.38
C SER A 376 -6.05 -50.60 20.27
N ILE A 377 -5.32 -49.75 20.98
CA ILE A 377 -5.48 -48.30 20.98
C ILE A 377 -4.19 -47.63 20.56
N LEU A 378 -4.32 -46.51 19.85
CA LEU A 378 -3.24 -45.63 19.45
C LEU A 378 -3.38 -44.32 20.22
N ILE A 379 -2.31 -43.92 20.90
CA ILE A 379 -2.20 -42.63 21.57
C ILE A 379 -1.24 -41.80 20.74
N SER A 380 -1.70 -40.66 20.26
CA SER A 380 -0.94 -39.76 19.38
C SER A 380 -0.65 -38.44 20.08
N ARG A 381 0.51 -37.85 19.78
CA ARG A 381 0.94 -36.52 20.23
C ARG A 381 1.23 -35.63 19.03
N VAL A 382 0.83 -34.37 19.14
CA VAL A 382 1.31 -33.26 18.30
C VAL A 382 1.90 -32.17 19.18
N GLY A 383 2.75 -31.30 18.62
CA GLY A 383 3.59 -30.35 19.36
C GLY A 383 5.04 -30.82 19.48
N SER A 384 5.72 -30.50 20.57
CA SER A 384 7.14 -30.79 20.76
C SER A 384 7.42 -32.30 20.81
N LEU A 385 8.34 -32.81 20.01
CA LEU A 385 8.72 -34.22 19.91
C LEU A 385 10.15 -34.50 20.43
N ASP A 386 10.90 -33.48 20.82
CA ASP A 386 12.28 -33.58 21.27
C ASP A 386 12.46 -34.21 22.67
N ILE A 387 11.39 -34.22 23.48
CA ILE A 387 11.35 -34.85 24.81
C ILE A 387 10.30 -35.96 24.90
N SER A 388 10.55 -36.93 25.80
CA SER A 388 9.57 -37.97 26.15
C SER A 388 8.32 -37.34 26.78
N LYS A 389 7.13 -37.84 26.43
CA LYS A 389 5.87 -37.47 27.08
C LYS A 389 5.21 -38.65 27.75
N ASP A 390 5.05 -38.52 29.06
CA ASP A 390 4.29 -39.46 29.85
C ASP A 390 2.80 -39.09 29.81
N VAL A 391 1.99 -40.03 29.34
CA VAL A 391 0.54 -39.92 29.21
C VAL A 391 -0.11 -40.80 30.25
N LYS A 392 -0.82 -40.18 31.20
CA LYS A 392 -1.54 -40.90 32.24
C LYS A 392 -2.84 -41.49 31.71
N LEU A 393 -3.08 -42.74 32.07
CA LEU A 393 -4.20 -43.55 31.59
C LEU A 393 -5.08 -43.98 32.76
N MET A 394 -6.39 -43.99 32.50
CA MET A 394 -7.38 -44.58 33.37
C MET A 394 -8.08 -45.70 32.61
N VAL A 395 -8.07 -46.90 33.18
CA VAL A 395 -8.76 -48.07 32.63
C VAL A 395 -10.05 -48.28 33.40
N LYS A 396 -11.16 -48.39 32.68
CA LYS A 396 -12.50 -48.69 33.20
C LYS A 396 -13.11 -49.83 32.38
N GLY A 397 -14.22 -50.39 32.84
CA GLY A 397 -14.91 -51.46 32.13
C GLY A 397 -15.58 -52.45 33.08
N THR A 398 -16.22 -53.45 32.50
CA THR A 398 -16.61 -54.66 33.24
C THR A 398 -15.45 -55.65 33.31
N ALA A 399 -14.56 -55.66 32.31
CA ALA A 399 -13.33 -56.44 32.33
C ALA A 399 -12.27 -55.82 33.27
N GLU A 400 -11.69 -56.64 34.14
CA GLU A 400 -10.71 -56.29 35.16
C GLU A 400 -9.28 -56.27 34.61
N ASN A 401 -8.63 -55.10 34.71
CA ASN A 401 -7.26 -54.86 34.21
C ASN A 401 -6.23 -55.76 34.91
N GLY A 402 -5.52 -56.57 34.12
CA GLY A 402 -4.51 -57.52 34.62
C GLY A 402 -5.08 -58.86 35.07
N ARG A 403 -6.41 -59.04 35.03
CA ARG A 403 -7.08 -60.31 35.35
C ARG A 403 -7.75 -60.92 34.12
N ASP A 404 -8.55 -60.15 33.39
CA ASP A 404 -9.33 -60.64 32.24
C ASP A 404 -8.58 -60.36 30.93
N PHE A 405 -7.73 -59.34 30.93
CA PHE A 405 -6.76 -59.03 29.87
C PHE A 405 -5.40 -58.62 30.44
N TYR A 406 -4.38 -58.65 29.59
CA TYR A 406 -3.01 -58.27 29.94
C TYR A 406 -2.98 -56.88 30.55
N TYR A 407 -2.17 -56.71 31.60
CA TYR A 407 -2.13 -55.48 32.36
C TYR A 407 -1.79 -54.27 31.47
N VAL A 408 -2.71 -53.31 31.39
CA VAL A 408 -2.52 -52.00 30.80
C VAL A 408 -1.97 -51.07 31.88
N PRO A 409 -0.80 -50.43 31.66
CA PRO A 409 -0.21 -49.55 32.65
C PRO A 409 -1.03 -48.28 32.84
N SER A 410 -0.92 -47.67 34.03
CA SER A 410 -1.55 -46.38 34.36
C SER A 410 -0.87 -45.18 33.68
N GLU A 411 0.24 -45.40 32.99
CA GLU A 411 1.00 -44.38 32.29
C GLU A 411 1.75 -45.01 31.11
N ILE A 412 1.84 -44.29 29.99
CA ILE A 412 2.64 -44.68 28.83
C ILE A 412 3.49 -43.51 28.35
N SER A 413 4.74 -43.79 28.00
CA SER A 413 5.69 -42.78 27.52
C SER A 413 5.81 -42.83 26.00
N ILE A 414 5.47 -41.73 25.32
CA ILE A 414 5.82 -41.50 23.90
C ILE A 414 7.26 -40.99 23.88
N GLN A 415 8.20 -41.75 23.30
CA GLN A 415 9.63 -41.43 23.34
C GLN A 415 9.98 -40.23 22.44
N PRO A 416 11.14 -39.57 22.65
CA PRO A 416 11.62 -38.53 21.75
C PRO A 416 11.62 -38.98 20.28
N GLY A 417 11.14 -38.10 19.40
CA GLY A 417 10.99 -38.31 17.96
C GLY A 417 9.80 -39.17 17.55
N GLN A 418 9.02 -39.71 18.51
CA GLN A 418 7.83 -40.49 18.21
C GLN A 418 6.57 -39.62 18.27
N THR A 419 5.67 -39.80 17.31
CA THR A 419 4.37 -39.11 17.29
C THR A 419 3.26 -39.91 17.94
N ASN A 420 3.51 -41.18 18.31
CA ASN A 420 2.49 -42.05 18.86
C ASN A 420 3.09 -43.23 19.65
N ALA A 421 2.24 -43.85 20.46
CA ALA A 421 2.46 -45.14 21.10
C ALA A 421 1.20 -46.01 20.99
N THR A 422 1.37 -47.33 20.85
CA THR A 422 0.26 -48.30 20.74
C THR A 422 0.19 -49.14 22.01
N ILE A 423 -1.03 -49.43 22.48
CA ILE A 423 -1.30 -50.39 23.55
C ILE A 423 -2.18 -51.49 23.00
N ASP A 424 -1.71 -52.73 23.10
CA ASP A 424 -2.49 -53.92 22.77
C ASP A 424 -3.28 -54.41 23.99
N ILE A 425 -4.55 -54.73 23.77
CA ILE A 425 -5.49 -55.28 24.73
C ILE A 425 -5.69 -56.76 24.41
N ILE A 426 -4.92 -57.62 25.08
CA ILE A 426 -4.91 -59.07 24.84
C ILE A 426 -5.67 -59.77 25.97
N ALA A 427 -6.81 -60.38 25.66
CA ALA A 427 -7.60 -61.15 26.62
C ALA A 427 -6.86 -62.43 27.04
N TYR A 428 -6.89 -62.76 28.33
CA TYR A 428 -6.37 -64.04 28.81
C TYR A 428 -7.23 -65.19 28.28
N GLN A 429 -6.67 -66.40 28.29
CA GLN A 429 -7.46 -67.60 28.06
C GLN A 429 -7.63 -68.30 29.41
N ASP A 430 -8.86 -68.49 29.83
CA ASP A 430 -9.17 -69.35 30.97
C ASP A 430 -10.21 -70.44 30.61
N LYS A 431 -10.86 -71.01 31.62
CA LYS A 431 -11.77 -72.14 31.51
C LYS A 431 -13.20 -71.79 31.92
N GLU A 432 -13.44 -70.57 32.35
CA GLU A 432 -14.76 -70.07 32.72
C GLU A 432 -15.44 -69.54 31.46
N MET A 433 -16.77 -69.68 31.41
CA MET A 433 -17.56 -69.10 30.32
C MET A 433 -18.12 -67.80 30.84
N GLU A 434 -17.59 -66.69 30.34
CA GLU A 434 -17.94 -65.35 30.77
C GLU A 434 -18.92 -64.68 29.78
N ASP A 435 -19.65 -63.68 30.26
CA ASP A 435 -20.47 -62.83 29.40
C ASP A 435 -19.58 -61.86 28.60
N VAL A 436 -20.12 -61.21 27.56
CA VAL A 436 -19.34 -60.21 26.81
C VAL A 436 -19.07 -59.00 27.70
N GLU A 437 -17.79 -58.70 27.87
CA GLU A 437 -17.29 -57.58 28.65
C GLU A 437 -16.77 -56.44 27.77
N PHE A 438 -16.58 -55.27 28.37
CA PHE A 438 -15.92 -54.14 27.70
C PHE A 438 -14.82 -53.55 28.57
N VAL A 439 -13.86 -52.93 27.91
CA VAL A 439 -12.80 -52.11 28.50
C VAL A 439 -12.77 -50.75 27.81
N GLU A 440 -12.60 -49.70 28.59
CA GLU A 440 -12.47 -48.32 28.14
C GLU A 440 -11.15 -47.77 28.71
N VAL A 441 -10.29 -47.25 27.84
CA VAL A 441 -9.04 -46.59 28.23
C VAL A 441 -9.18 -45.10 27.94
N ILE A 442 -8.94 -44.28 28.96
CA ILE A 442 -9.13 -42.83 28.91
C ILE A 442 -7.79 -42.16 29.20
N VAL A 443 -7.42 -41.16 28.40
CA VAL A 443 -6.31 -40.25 28.73
C VAL A 443 -6.79 -39.31 29.82
N SER A 444 -6.19 -39.38 31.01
CA SER A 444 -6.53 -38.44 32.08
C SER A 444 -5.84 -37.11 31.79
N GLN A 445 -6.60 -36.04 31.55
CA GLN A 445 -6.04 -34.69 31.62
C GLN A 445 -5.48 -34.48 33.03
N ALA A 446 -4.28 -33.91 33.12
CA ALA A 446 -3.77 -33.45 34.40
C ALA A 446 -4.75 -32.41 34.96
N ILE A 447 -5.48 -32.75 36.03
CA ILE A 447 -6.17 -31.76 36.82
C ILE A 447 -5.06 -30.91 37.45
N ILE A 448 -4.83 -29.72 36.89
CA ILE A 448 -4.05 -28.69 37.56
C ILE A 448 -4.93 -28.23 38.74
N LEU A 449 -4.64 -28.76 39.94
CA LEU A 449 -5.23 -28.30 41.20
C LEU A 449 -4.49 -27.07 41.72
#